data_AF-A0A7C8DRR5-F1
#
_entry.id   AF-A0A7C8DRR5-F1
#
_cell.length_a   1.000
_cell.length_b   1.000
_cell.length_c   1.000
_cell.angle_alpha   90.00
_cell.angle_beta   90.00
_cell.angle_gamma   90.00
#
_symmetry.space_group_name_H-M   'P 1'
#
loop_
_entity.id
_entity.type
_entity.pdbx_description
1 polymer ?
#
loop_
_entity_poly.entity_id
_entity_poly.type
_entity_poly.pdbx_seq_one_letter_code
_entity_poly.pdbx_strand_id
1 'polypeptide(L)' 'MIGSMTPLGFTSKPEDHAGIYLLLASDKNGGYITGSVINSDGGIGVGMRPEQ' A
#
# COMPACT_ATOMS: atom_id res chain seq x y z
N MET A 1 6.29 -8.23 15.74
CA MET A 1 7.07 -7.41 14.76
C MET A 1 6.08 -6.77 13.80
N ILE A 2 6.40 -5.65 13.15
CA ILE A 2 5.46 -4.95 12.25
C ILE A 2 4.84 -5.87 11.19
N GLY A 3 5.62 -6.79 10.59
CA GLY A 3 5.09 -7.74 9.60
C GLY A 3 3.97 -8.67 10.10
N SER A 4 3.87 -8.94 11.41
CA SER A 4 2.75 -9.74 11.96
C SER A 4 1.47 -8.92 12.18
N MET A 5 1.49 -7.63 11.89
CA MET A 5 0.35 -6.72 12.04
C MET A 5 -0.35 -6.42 10.70
N THR A 6 0.26 -6.83 9.58
CA THR A 6 -0.24 -6.55 8.23
C THR A 6 -0.72 -7.85 7.56
N PRO A 7 -1.82 -7.83 6.80
CA PRO A 7 -2.25 -8.95 5.95
C PRO A 7 -1.18 -9.52 5.02
N LEU A 8 -0.24 -8.69 4.56
CA LEU A 8 0.83 -9.15 3.68
C LEU A 8 1.98 -9.86 4.42
N GLY A 9 2.04 -9.82 5.75
CA GLY A 9 2.95 -10.65 6.54
C GLY A 9 4.41 -10.18 6.56
N PHE A 10 4.73 -9.00 6.03
CA PHE A 10 6.08 -8.45 6.04
C PHE A 10 6.12 -6.97 6.41
N THR A 11 7.26 -6.53 6.93
CA THR A 11 7.55 -5.12 7.18
C THR A 11 7.98 -4.48 5.86
N SER A 12 7.27 -3.45 5.41
CA SER A 12 7.62 -2.74 4.18
C SER A 12 9.01 -2.09 4.26
N LYS A 13 9.61 -1.92 3.08
CA LYS A 13 10.80 -1.12 2.86
C LYS A 13 10.43 0.14 2.08
N PRO A 14 11.27 1.18 2.08
CA PRO A 14 11.03 2.39 1.28
C PRO A 14 10.70 2.09 -0.20
N GLU A 15 11.34 1.07 -0.78
CA GLU A 15 11.16 0.69 -2.18
C GLU A 15 9.75 0.16 -2.48
N ASP A 16 9.06 -0.42 -1.50
CA ASP A 16 7.69 -0.94 -1.66
C ASP A 16 6.66 0.18 -1.86
N HIS A 17 7.00 1.43 -1.51
CA HIS A 17 6.15 2.60 -1.66
C HIS A 17 6.47 3.41 -2.93
N ALA A 18 7.71 3.34 -3.42
CA ALA A 18 8.23 4.18 -4.51
C ALA A 18 7.40 4.07 -5.80
N GLY A 19 6.94 2.86 -6.13
CA GLY A 19 6.15 2.61 -7.34
C GLY A 19 4.82 3.37 -7.37
N ILE A 20 4.20 3.62 -6.20
CA ILE A 20 2.92 4.34 -6.12
C ILE A 20 3.11 5.83 -6.40
N TYR A 21 4.20 6.43 -5.90
CA TYR A 21 4.52 7.81 -6.25
C TYR A 21 4.82 7.94 -7.75
N LEU A 22 5.52 6.97 -8.33
CA LEU A 22 5.79 6.94 -9.77
C LEU A 22 4.51 6.80 -10.60
N LEU A 23 3.55 6.00 -10.14
CA LEU A 23 2.22 5.88 -10.75
C LEU A 23 1.49 7.23 -10.74
N LEU A 24 1.42 7.90 -9.58
CA LEU A 24 0.73 9.19 -9.43
C LEU A 24 1.42 10.33 -10.20
N ALA A 25 2.75 10.29 -10.33
CA ALA A 25 3.51 11.26 -11.11
C ALA A 25 3.48 10.98 -12.62
N SER A 26 2.98 9.82 -13.06
CA SER A 26 2.97 9.43 -14.47
C SER A 26 1.77 10.02 -15.19
N ASP A 27 1.99 10.86 -16.20
CA ASP A 27 0.91 11.34 -17.08
C ASP A 27 0.16 10.19 -17.77
N LYS A 28 0.90 9.17 -18.20
CA LYS A 28 0.36 8.02 -18.92
C LYS A 28 -0.47 7.11 -18.01
N ASN A 29 0.01 6.84 -16.81
CA ASN A 29 -0.59 5.82 -15.93
C ASN A 29 -1.50 6.41 -14.85
N GLY A 30 -1.26 7.66 -14.43
CA GLY A 30 -1.99 8.37 -13.38
C GLY A 30 -2.90 9.49 -13.88
N GLY A 31 -2.86 9.84 -15.17
CA GLY A 31 -3.54 11.02 -15.72
C GLY A 31 -5.06 11.09 -15.55
N TYR A 32 -5.71 10.01 -15.12
CA TYR A 32 -7.15 9.96 -14.82
C TYR A 32 -7.45 9.64 -13.34
N ILE A 33 -6.49 9.82 -12.45
CA ILE A 33 -6.62 9.60 -11.00
C ILE A 33 -6.60 10.93 -10.28
N THR A 34 -7.66 11.24 -9.54
CA THR A 34 -7.73 12.42 -8.67
C THR A 34 -8.68 12.17 -7.49
N GLY A 35 -8.46 12.84 -6.36
CA GLY A 35 -9.30 12.72 -5.16
C GLY A 35 -9.25 11.37 -4.44
N SER A 36 -8.40 10.44 -4.90
CA SER A 36 -8.28 9.09 -4.35
C SER A 36 -7.13 8.99 -3.35
N VAL A 37 -7.32 8.17 -2.32
CA VAL A 37 -6.25 7.73 -1.40
C VAL A 37 -5.86 6.31 -1.77
N ILE A 38 -4.57 6.08 -2.03
CA ILE A 38 -4.02 4.74 -2.27
C ILE A 38 -3.28 4.30 -1.02
N ASN A 39 -3.81 3.30 -0.32
CA ASN A 39 -3.18 2.73 0.85
C ASN A 39 -1.98 1.87 0.46
N SER A 40 -0.81 2.23 1.00
CA SER A 40 0.44 1.46 0.87
C SER A 40 0.89 1.02 2.26
N ASP A 41 0.09 0.18 2.91
CA ASP A 41 0.17 -0.09 4.35
C ASP A 41 0.17 -1.59 4.69
N GLY A 42 0.40 -2.43 3.67
CA GLY A 42 0.34 -3.89 3.80
C GLY A 42 -1.03 -4.43 4.19
N GLY A 43 -2.09 -3.61 4.12
CA GLY A 43 -3.45 -3.96 4.50
C GLY A 43 -3.79 -3.70 5.97
N ILE A 44 -2.93 -3.02 6.74
CA ILE A 44 -3.16 -2.80 8.19
C ILE A 44 -4.47 -2.05 8.47
N GLY A 45 -4.86 -1.08 7.62
CA GLY A 45 -6.11 -0.33 7.77
C GLY A 45 -7.36 -1.18 7.56
N VAL A 46 -7.23 -2.34 6.91
CA VAL A 46 -8.34 -3.29 6.67
C VAL A 46 -8.47 -4.30 7.81
N GLY A 47 -7.39 -4.50 8.58
CA GLY A 47 -7.32 -5.43 9.69
C GLY A 47 -7.01 -6.88 9.29
N MET A 48 -6.71 -7.71 10.28
CA MET A 48 -6.45 -9.14 10.14
C MET A 48 -7.69 -9.94 10.53
N ARG A 49 -8.03 -10.97 9.76
CA ARG A 49 -9.03 -11.95 10.21
C ARG A 49 -8.43 -12.78 11.35
N PRO A 50 -9.13 -12.95 12.50
CA PRO A 50 -8.67 -13.86 13.55
C PRO A 50 -8.59 -15.30 13.04
N GLU A 51 -7.60 -16.07 13.52
CA GLU A 51 -7.56 -17.52 13.28
C GLU A 51 -8.81 -18.18 13.88
N GLN A 52 -9.40 -19.14 13.15
CA GLN A 52 -10.63 -19.84 13.54
C GLN A 52 -10.37 -20.97 14.52
#